data_AF-A0A2M9IT81-F1
#
_entry.id   AF-A0A2M9IT81-F1
#
_cell.length_a   1.000
_cell.length_b   1.000
_cell.length_c   1.000
_cell.angle_alpha   90.00
_cell.angle_beta   90.00
_cell.angle_gamma   90.00
#
_symmetry.space_group_name_H-M   'P 1'
#
loop_
_entity.id
_entity.type
_entity.pdbx_description
1 polymer ?
#
loop_
_entity_poly.entity_id
_entity_poly.type
_entity_poly.pdbx_seq_one_letter_code
_entity_poly.pdbx_strand_id
1 'polypeptide(L)'
;MRAEGFPGGAGMADTDSVVLTDRVSRRVLTRRILPAATHGAVRQEQPVVLFVAGPPGSGKTVVADLLHAVLDRRGGAVRVCSDLYKVEHPAYAEALAEDVRTAGVLVRADARAWQAGVEEHVRECPFSKLLK
;
A
#
# COMPACT_ATOMS: atom_id res chain seq x y z
N MET A 1 38.82 -28.84 23.79
CA MET A 1 38.75 -27.64 22.91
C MET A 1 37.33 -27.56 22.41
N ARG A 2 36.50 -26.71 23.02
CA ARG A 2 35.05 -26.62 22.81
C ARG A 2 34.76 -25.83 21.53
N ALA A 3 33.77 -26.29 20.77
CA ALA A 3 33.15 -25.54 19.70
C ALA A 3 32.19 -24.51 20.31
N GLU A 4 32.47 -23.23 20.09
CA GLU A 4 31.56 -22.12 20.40
C GLU A 4 30.41 -22.14 19.40
N GLY A 5 29.19 -22.34 19.92
CA GLY A 5 27.96 -22.36 19.14
C GLY A 5 27.59 -20.95 18.65
N PHE A 6 27.13 -20.87 17.40
CA PHE A 6 26.41 -19.71 16.89
C PHE A 6 25.11 -19.54 17.67
N PRO A 7 24.89 -18.43 18.40
CA PRO A 7 23.61 -18.18 19.03
C PRO A 7 22.58 -17.85 17.94
N GLY A 8 21.47 -18.59 17.96
CA GLY A 8 20.35 -18.44 17.05
C GLY A 8 19.74 -17.04 17.13
N GLY A 9 19.51 -16.45 15.96
CA GLY A 9 18.62 -15.30 15.78
C GLY A 9 17.15 -15.72 15.90
N ALA A 10 16.74 -16.13 17.10
CA ALA A 10 15.33 -16.19 17.49
C ALA A 10 14.95 -14.81 18.04
N GLY A 11 14.39 -14.00 17.17
CA GLY A 11 13.82 -12.69 17.49
C GLY A 11 12.73 -12.34 16.47
N MET A 12 11.84 -13.30 16.18
CA MET A 12 10.56 -12.97 15.56
C MET A 12 9.73 -12.35 16.67
N ALA A 13 9.95 -11.05 16.92
CA ALA A 13 9.08 -10.27 17.77
C ALA A 13 7.67 -10.40 17.17
N ASP A 14 6.80 -11.03 17.94
CA ASP A 14 5.36 -11.05 17.76
C ASP A 14 4.92 -9.58 17.76
N THR A 15 4.97 -8.97 16.58
CA THR A 15 4.63 -7.57 16.40
C THR A 15 3.12 -7.56 16.37
N ASP A 16 2.52 -7.53 17.56
CA ASP A 16 1.07 -7.48 17.77
C ASP A 16 0.50 -6.45 16.81
N SER A 17 -0.16 -6.92 15.75
CA SER A 17 -0.67 -6.04 14.71
C SER A 17 -1.66 -5.09 15.34
N VAL A 18 -1.33 -3.79 15.36
CA VAL A 18 -2.26 -2.77 15.85
C VAL A 18 -3.31 -2.57 14.77
N VAL A 19 -4.50 -3.12 14.98
CA VAL A 19 -5.63 -2.98 14.06
C VAL A 19 -6.51 -1.84 14.52
N LEU A 20 -6.78 -0.89 13.63
CA LEU A 20 -7.69 0.22 13.89
C LEU A 20 -9.13 -0.28 13.99
N THR A 21 -9.93 0.40 14.80
CA THR A 21 -11.39 0.20 14.76
C THR A 21 -11.95 0.55 13.39
N ASP A 22 -12.99 -0.16 12.95
CA ASP A 22 -13.66 0.06 11.65
C ASP A 22 -14.00 1.52 11.39
N ARG A 23 -14.50 2.24 12.41
CA ARG A 23 -14.88 3.65 12.30
C ARG A 23 -13.66 4.53 11.99
N VAL A 24 -12.54 4.29 12.67
CA VAL A 24 -11.31 5.06 12.46
C VAL A 24 -10.70 4.69 11.11
N SER A 25 -10.59 3.40 10.81
CA SER A 25 -10.04 2.89 9.55
C SER A 25 -10.84 3.43 8.35
N ARG A 26 -12.18 3.38 8.40
CA ARG A 26 -13.06 3.97 7.37
C ARG A 26 -12.90 5.48 7.24
N ARG A 27 -12.69 6.19 8.34
CA ARG A 27 -12.45 7.64 8.30
C ARG A 27 -11.13 7.98 7.60
N VAL A 28 -10.07 7.22 7.85
CA VAL A 28 -8.77 7.38 7.16
C VAL A 28 -8.94 7.10 5.66
N LEU A 29 -9.59 5.98 5.32
CA LEU A 29 -9.89 5.62 3.94
C LEU A 29 -10.61 6.75 3.20
N THR A 30 -11.74 7.21 3.75
CA THR A 30 -12.62 8.18 3.08
C THR A 30 -12.09 9.61 3.06
N ARG A 31 -11.36 10.03 4.09
CA ARG A 31 -10.94 11.43 4.23
C ARG A 31 -9.50 11.71 3.79
N ARG A 32 -8.66 10.69 3.67
CA ARG A 32 -7.25 10.86 3.30
C ARG A 32 -6.88 10.04 2.08
N ILE A 33 -7.09 8.73 2.15
CA ILE A 33 -6.60 7.81 1.11
C ILE A 33 -7.37 8.01 -0.19
N LEU A 34 -8.71 7.98 -0.19
CA LEU A 34 -9.50 8.12 -1.41
C LEU A 34 -9.25 9.48 -2.12
N PRO A 35 -9.29 10.63 -1.44
CA PRO A 35 -8.99 11.91 -2.09
C PRO A 35 -7.59 11.97 -2.70
N ALA A 36 -6.58 11.42 -2.02
CA ALA A 36 -5.21 11.39 -2.54
C ALA A 36 -5.05 10.41 -3.72
N ALA A 37 -5.59 9.19 -3.59
CA ALA A 37 -5.44 8.13 -4.59
C ALA A 37 -6.19 8.43 -5.90
N THR A 38 -7.30 9.18 -5.83
CA THR A 38 -8.12 9.54 -7.00
C THR A 38 -7.81 10.94 -7.54
N HIS A 39 -6.84 11.65 -6.96
CA HIS A 39 -6.52 13.00 -7.38
C HIS A 39 -6.07 13.04 -8.85
N GLY A 40 -6.70 13.91 -9.65
CA GLY A 40 -6.37 14.06 -11.07
C GLY A 40 -6.84 12.92 -11.98
N ALA A 41 -7.41 11.83 -11.44
CA ALA A 41 -7.96 10.75 -12.22
C ALA A 41 -9.34 11.12 -12.78
N VAL A 42 -9.48 11.08 -14.10
CA VAL A 42 -10.72 11.40 -14.81
C VAL A 42 -11.51 10.12 -15.08
N ARG A 43 -12.84 10.18 -15.00
CA ARG A 43 -13.68 9.03 -15.34
C ARG A 43 -13.49 8.61 -16.81
N GLN A 44 -13.52 7.32 -17.07
CA GLN A 44 -13.42 6.74 -18.42
C GLN A 44 -14.62 5.84 -18.70
N GLU A 45 -15.11 5.88 -19.94
CA GLU A 45 -16.18 4.97 -20.38
C GLU A 45 -15.69 3.52 -20.49
N GLN A 46 -14.41 3.32 -20.79
CA GLN A 46 -13.77 2.01 -20.90
C GLN A 46 -12.47 1.97 -20.08
N PRO A 47 -12.55 1.73 -18.76
CA PRO A 47 -11.37 1.68 -17.90
C PRO A 47 -10.49 0.46 -18.21
N VAL A 48 -9.17 0.63 -18.20
CA VAL A 48 -8.19 -0.44 -18.45
C VAL A 48 -7.35 -0.72 -17.21
N VAL A 49 -7.31 -1.94 -16.72
CA VAL A 49 -6.49 -2.31 -15.55
C VAL A 49 -5.12 -2.84 -16.00
N LEU A 50 -4.05 -2.34 -15.38
CA LEU A 50 -2.68 -2.83 -15.57
C LEU A 50 -2.19 -3.44 -14.26
N PHE A 51 -1.65 -4.67 -14.34
CA PHE A 51 -1.03 -5.35 -13.20
C PHE A 51 0.48 -5.38 -13.40
N VAL A 52 1.23 -4.90 -12.40
CA VAL A 52 2.69 -4.91 -12.37
C VAL A 52 3.14 -5.91 -11.31
N ALA A 53 3.41 -7.14 -11.76
CA ALA A 53 3.81 -8.26 -10.90
C ALA A 53 5.21 -8.80 -11.25
N GLY A 54 5.86 -9.46 -10.30
CA GLY A 54 7.23 -9.98 -10.43
C GLY A 54 7.96 -10.12 -9.08
N PRO A 55 9.11 -10.82 -9.04
CA PRO A 55 9.87 -11.08 -7.81
C PRO A 55 10.38 -9.80 -7.12
N PRO A 56 10.61 -9.77 -5.80
CA PRO A 56 11.30 -8.67 -5.13
C PRO A 56 12.61 -8.30 -5.83
N GLY A 57 12.92 -7.00 -5.95
CA GLY A 57 14.10 -6.53 -6.67
C GLY A 57 13.98 -6.46 -8.21
N SER A 58 12.90 -6.95 -8.82
CA SER A 58 12.73 -6.96 -10.28
C SER A 58 12.43 -5.60 -10.93
N GLY A 59 12.52 -4.49 -10.19
CA GLY A 59 12.28 -3.14 -10.73
C GLY A 59 10.81 -2.76 -11.00
N LYS A 60 9.83 -3.48 -10.42
CA LYS A 60 8.38 -3.18 -10.57
C LYS A 60 8.03 -1.71 -10.31
N THR A 61 8.66 -1.10 -9.31
CA THR A 61 8.43 0.31 -8.96
C THR A 61 8.75 1.21 -10.14
N VAL A 62 9.88 1.00 -10.82
CA VAL A 62 10.28 1.78 -12.00
C VAL A 62 9.25 1.64 -13.12
N VAL A 63 8.80 0.41 -13.40
CA VAL A 63 7.77 0.17 -14.42
C VAL A 63 6.45 0.83 -14.04
N ALA A 64 6.05 0.71 -12.77
CA ALA A 64 4.83 1.33 -12.26
C ALA A 64 4.88 2.86 -12.36
N ASP A 65 6.01 3.48 -12.03
CA ASP A 65 6.21 4.93 -12.10
C ASP A 65 6.14 5.42 -13.56
N LEU A 66 6.78 4.71 -14.49
CA LEU A 66 6.74 5.02 -15.92
C LEU A 66 5.31 4.91 -16.48
N LEU A 67 4.62 3.82 -16.16
CA LEU A 67 3.23 3.63 -16.57
C LEU A 67 2.36 4.75 -16.03
N HIS A 68 2.46 5.05 -14.73
CA HIS A 68 1.67 6.10 -14.11
C HIS A 68 1.89 7.46 -14.78
N ALA A 69 3.15 7.87 -15.00
CA ALA A 69 3.47 9.13 -15.67
C ALA A 69 2.93 9.21 -17.11
N VAL A 70 2.87 8.09 -17.84
CA VAL A 70 2.27 8.04 -19.18
C VAL A 70 0.74 8.16 -19.11
N LEU A 71 0.12 7.55 -18.10
CA LEU A 71 -1.33 7.59 -17.91
C LEU A 71 -1.81 8.94 -17.40
N ASP A 72 -1.00 9.64 -16.59
CA ASP A 72 -1.29 10.99 -16.11
C ASP A 72 -1.45 11.98 -17.26
N ARG A 73 -0.63 11.83 -18.32
CA ARG A 73 -0.77 12.62 -19.55
C ARG A 73 -2.07 12.36 -20.33
N ARG A 74 -2.81 11.30 -19.98
CA ARG A 74 -4.03 10.87 -20.67
C ARG A 74 -5.28 10.94 -19.76
N GLY A 75 -5.24 11.78 -18.73
CA GLY A 75 -6.37 11.99 -17.80
C GLY A 75 -6.22 11.25 -16.46
N GLY A 76 -4.98 10.95 -16.04
CA GLY A 76 -4.72 10.34 -14.73
C GLY A 76 -4.83 8.82 -14.72
N ALA A 77 -4.29 8.21 -13.68
CA ALA A 77 -4.54 6.83 -13.30
C ALA A 77 -4.68 6.71 -11.78
N VAL A 78 -5.42 5.71 -11.29
CA VAL A 78 -5.42 5.39 -9.86
C VAL A 78 -4.40 4.28 -9.60
N ARG A 79 -3.33 4.60 -8.86
CA ARG A 79 -2.34 3.62 -8.43
C ARG A 79 -2.76 3.00 -7.10
N VAL A 80 -2.85 1.67 -7.08
CA VAL A 80 -3.30 0.92 -5.92
C VAL A 80 -2.23 -0.05 -5.47
N CYS A 81 -1.62 0.26 -4.33
CA CYS A 81 -0.63 -0.60 -3.69
C CYS A 81 -0.71 -0.38 -2.18
N SER A 82 -0.92 -1.45 -1.41
CA SER A 82 -1.02 -1.36 0.06
C SER A 82 0.17 -0.65 0.72
N ASP A 83 1.37 -0.76 0.15
CA ASP A 83 2.57 -0.07 0.67
C ASP A 83 2.43 1.46 0.63
N LEU A 84 1.63 2.02 -0.29
CA LEU A 84 1.38 3.46 -0.39
C LEU A 84 0.53 3.99 0.77
N TYR A 85 -0.22 3.13 1.45
CA TYR A 85 -1.20 3.55 2.45
C TYR A 85 -0.69 3.42 3.89
N LYS A 86 0.43 2.73 4.10
CA LYS A 86 1.00 2.49 5.44
C LYS A 86 1.29 3.80 6.18
N VAL A 87 1.72 4.82 5.44
CA VAL A 87 2.04 6.16 5.97
C VAL A 87 0.83 6.87 6.60
N GLU A 88 -0.39 6.46 6.27
CA GLU A 88 -1.62 7.02 6.85
C GLU A 88 -2.00 6.38 8.19
N HIS A 89 -1.35 5.29 8.57
CA HIS A 89 -1.61 4.62 9.83
C HIS A 89 -0.97 5.38 11.00
N PRO A 90 -1.73 5.74 12.06
CA PRO A 90 -1.22 6.55 13.18
C PRO A 90 0.02 5.95 13.85
N ALA A 91 0.06 4.62 14.01
CA ALA A 91 1.20 3.93 14.64
C ALA A 91 2.41 3.72 13.69
N TYR A 92 2.30 4.03 12.39
CA TYR A 92 3.36 3.69 11.44
C TYR A 92 4.62 4.53 11.64
N ALA A 93 4.48 5.81 11.96
CA ALA A 93 5.63 6.69 12.18
C ALA A 93 6.47 6.25 13.40
N GLU A 94 5.78 5.89 14.49
CA GLU A 94 6.42 5.37 15.71
C GLU A 94 7.08 4.02 15.45
N ALA A 95 6.35 3.09 14.81
CA ALA A 95 6.89 1.78 14.47
C ALA A 95 8.10 1.86 13.51
N LEU A 96 8.09 2.81 12.58
CA LEU A 96 9.21 3.04 11.66
C LEU A 96 10.45 3.57 12.38
N ALA A 97 10.26 4.38 13.42
CA ALA A 97 11.35 4.88 14.26
C ALA A 97 11.93 3.78 15.17
N GLU A 98 11.10 2.81 15.57
CA GLU A 98 11.52 1.67 16.39
C GLU A 98 12.25 0.60 15.57
N ASP A 99 11.62 0.05 14.52
CA ASP A 99 12.24 -0.91 13.62
C ASP A 99 11.60 -0.89 12.22
N VAL A 100 12.37 -0.41 11.26
CA VAL A 100 12.00 -0.32 9.84
C VAL A 100 11.58 -1.67 9.27
N ARG A 101 12.15 -2.80 9.73
CA ARG A 101 11.88 -4.13 9.19
C ARG A 101 10.53 -4.67 9.61
N THR A 102 10.03 -4.28 10.77
CA THR A 102 8.76 -4.78 11.37
C THR A 102 7.62 -3.76 11.26
N ALA A 103 7.91 -2.47 11.10
CA ALA A 103 6.90 -1.41 10.95
C ALA A 103 5.84 -1.72 9.88
N GLY A 104 6.28 -2.27 8.75
CA GLY A 104 5.37 -2.64 7.66
C GLY A 104 4.50 -3.87 7.94
N VAL A 105 4.91 -4.74 8.87
CA VAL A 105 4.15 -5.90 9.34
C VAL A 105 3.06 -5.46 10.30
N LEU A 106 3.40 -4.56 11.24
CA LEU A 106 2.50 -4.01 12.25
C LEU A 106 1.19 -3.48 11.66
N VAL A 107 1.29 -2.67 10.60
CA VAL A 107 0.15 -1.95 10.00
C VAL A 107 -0.43 -2.67 8.77
N ARG A 108 0.02 -3.90 8.50
CA ARG A 108 -0.28 -4.62 7.26
C ARG A 108 -1.77 -4.89 7.09
N ALA A 109 -2.47 -5.19 8.18
CA ALA A 109 -3.90 -5.50 8.16
C ALA A 109 -4.70 -4.28 7.66
N ASP A 110 -4.53 -3.12 8.28
CA ASP A 110 -5.19 -1.88 7.86
C ASP A 110 -4.79 -1.44 6.45
N ALA A 111 -3.49 -1.51 6.11
CA ALA A 111 -3.03 -1.15 4.78
C ALA A 111 -3.68 -2.01 3.67
N ARG A 112 -3.93 -3.29 3.94
CA ARG A 112 -4.65 -4.19 3.02
C ARG A 112 -6.15 -3.91 2.98
N ALA A 113 -6.77 -3.62 4.13
CA ALA A 113 -8.18 -3.23 4.19
C ALA A 113 -8.42 -1.95 3.38
N TRP A 114 -7.53 -0.97 3.48
CA TRP A 114 -7.58 0.25 2.66
C TRP A 114 -7.36 -0.03 1.18
N GLN A 115 -6.42 -0.93 0.83
CA GLN A 115 -6.27 -1.34 -0.57
C GLN A 115 -7.57 -1.89 -1.14
N ALA A 116 -8.25 -2.79 -0.42
CA ALA A 116 -9.54 -3.32 -0.84
C ALA A 116 -10.60 -2.21 -1.00
N GLY A 117 -10.66 -1.26 -0.06
CA GLY A 117 -11.59 -0.12 -0.14
C GLY A 117 -11.32 0.81 -1.32
N VAL A 118 -10.05 1.04 -1.70
CA VAL A 118 -9.72 1.80 -2.91
C VAL A 118 -10.10 1.02 -4.17
N GLU A 119 -9.83 -0.29 -4.22
CA GLU A 119 -10.24 -1.14 -5.35
C GLU A 119 -11.75 -1.14 -5.56
N GLU A 120 -12.52 -1.22 -4.47
CA GLU A 120 -13.98 -1.13 -4.50
C GLU A 120 -14.44 0.23 -5.03
N HIS A 121 -13.92 1.32 -4.46
CA HIS A 121 -14.28 2.67 -4.88
C HIS A 121 -14.01 2.93 -6.37
N VAL A 122 -12.86 2.49 -6.88
CA VAL A 122 -12.49 2.64 -8.30
C VAL A 122 -13.32 1.75 -9.22
N ARG A 123 -13.85 0.62 -8.72
CA ARG A 123 -14.75 -0.23 -9.49
C ARG A 123 -16.14 0.39 -9.60
N GLU A 124 -16.64 1.01 -8.53
CA GLU A 124 -17.94 1.68 -8.50
C GLU A 124 -17.91 3.04 -9.22
N CYS A 125 -16.76 3.70 -9.22
CA CYS A 125 -16.53 4.95 -9.90
C CYS A 125 -15.48 4.71 -10.99
N PRO A 126 -15.84 4.44 -12.26
CA PRO A 126 -14.90 4.08 -13.31
C PRO A 126 -13.92 5.23 -13.62
N PHE A 127 -12.90 5.37 -12.79
CA PHE A 127 -11.74 6.23 -12.98
C PHE A 127 -10.81 5.55 -13.98
N SER A 128 -10.12 6.36 -14.78
CA SER A 128 -9.09 5.89 -15.67
C SER A 128 -8.08 5.02 -14.92
N LYS A 129 -7.92 3.83 -15.48
CA LYS A 129 -6.79 2.92 -15.37
C LYS A 129 -6.24 2.64 -13.97
N LEU A 130 -6.56 1.44 -13.48
CA LEU A 130 -6.05 0.91 -12.22
C LEU A 130 -4.66 0.32 -12.44
N LEU A 131 -3.67 0.76 -11.68
CA LEU A 131 -2.34 0.14 -11.61
C LEU A 131 -2.21 -0.64 -10.29
N LYS A 132 -2.08 -1.97 -10.36
CA LYS A 132 -1.94 -2.85 -9.20
C LYS A 132 -0.55 -3.47 -9.12
#